data_AF-E2S5R2-F1
#
_entry.id   AF-E2S5R2-F1
#
_cell.length_a   1.000
_cell.length_b   1.000
_cell.length_c   1.000
_cell.angle_alpha   90.00
_cell.angle_beta   90.00
_cell.angle_gamma   90.00
#
_symmetry.space_group_name_H-M   'P 1'
#
loop_
_entity.id
_entity.type
_entity.pdbx_description
1 polymer ?
#
loop_
_entity_poly.entity_id
_entity_poly.type
_entity_poly.pdbx_seq_one_letter_code
_entity_poly.pdbx_strand_id
1 'polypeptide(L)'
;MEKLHCLTDEQLAALPRTPEVQLEIQQRLYESASEAVEAWNEEANELVSIEDAATELGWSLEEMLEQLLRDGLLLEVDGELVASPHPDIQYMPSEPF
;
A
#
# COMPACT_ATOMS: atom_id res chain seq x y z
N MET A 1 -12.68 9.55 37.30
CA MET A 1 -11.71 9.58 36.19
C MET A 1 -10.79 8.39 36.36
N GLU A 2 -11.09 7.29 35.68
CA GLU A 2 -10.11 6.21 35.55
C GLU A 2 -9.02 6.70 34.59
N LYS A 3 -7.77 6.71 35.06
CA LYS A 3 -6.63 7.11 34.23
C LYS A 3 -6.30 5.92 33.34
N LEU A 4 -6.29 6.10 32.01
CA LEU A 4 -5.69 5.13 31.11
C LEU A 4 -4.20 5.02 31.47
N HIS A 5 -3.79 3.86 31.95
CA HIS A 5 -2.39 3.54 32.20
C HIS A 5 -1.90 2.60 31.09
N CYS A 6 -0.84 3.01 30.40
CA CYS A 6 -0.15 2.12 29.46
C CYS A 6 0.47 0.96 30.24
N LEU A 7 0.42 -0.25 29.67
CA LEU A 7 1.14 -1.41 30.21
C LEU A 7 2.64 -1.14 30.15
N THR A 8 3.39 -1.61 31.14
CA THR A 8 4.86 -1.64 31.05
C THR A 8 5.31 -2.72 30.05
N ASP A 9 6.53 -2.60 29.53
CA ASP A 9 7.09 -3.59 28.58
C ASP A 9 7.07 -5.02 29.15
N GLU A 10 7.29 -5.17 30.46
CA GLU A 10 7.24 -6.44 31.16
C GLU A 10 5.81 -7.02 31.21
N GLN A 11 4.81 -6.17 31.48
CA GLN A 11 3.40 -6.56 31.46
C GLN A 11 2.91 -6.90 30.06
N LEU A 12 3.39 -6.17 29.05
CA LEU A 12 3.10 -6.43 27.64
C LEU A 12 3.69 -7.77 27.19
N ALA A 13 4.93 -8.07 27.60
CA ALA A 13 5.61 -9.33 27.30
C ALA A 13 4.94 -10.54 27.97
N ALA A 14 4.30 -10.34 29.12
CA ALA A 14 3.58 -11.37 29.86
C ALA A 14 2.17 -11.68 29.31
N LEU A 15 1.68 -10.92 28.32
CA LEU A 15 0.36 -11.17 27.73
C LEU A 15 0.32 -12.51 26.98
N PRO A 16 -0.78 -13.27 27.11
CA PRO A 16 -0.93 -14.55 26.42
C PRO A 16 -1.04 -14.33 24.91
N ARG A 17 -0.05 -14.83 24.16
CA ARG A 17 -0.04 -14.77 22.69
C ARG A 17 -0.81 -15.93 22.07
N THR A 18 -2.06 -16.15 22.50
CA THR A 18 -2.89 -17.20 21.89
C THR A 18 -3.15 -16.89 20.41
N PRO A 19 -3.49 -17.90 19.59
CA PRO A 19 -3.84 -17.67 18.18
C PRO A 19 -4.98 -16.65 18.02
N GLU A 20 -5.98 -16.64 18.91
CA GLU A 20 -7.07 -15.67 18.83
C GLU A 20 -6.58 -14.24 19.08
N VAL A 21 -5.71 -14.04 20.08
CA VAL A 21 -5.12 -12.72 20.40
C VAL A 21 -4.24 -12.24 19.25
N GLN A 22 -3.48 -13.12 18.61
CA GLN A 22 -2.66 -12.76 17.44
C GLN A 22 -3.52 -12.37 16.24
N LEU A 23 -4.60 -13.11 15.97
CA LEU A 23 -5.53 -12.83 14.88
C LEU A 23 -6.22 -11.47 15.08
N GLU A 24 -6.68 -11.19 16.29
CA GLU A 24 -7.29 -9.91 16.66
C GLU A 24 -6.30 -8.75 16.48
N ILE A 25 -5.03 -8.93 16.91
CA ILE A 25 -3.98 -7.92 16.69
C ILE A 25 -3.76 -7.68 15.20
N GLN A 26 -3.71 -8.73 14.38
CA GLN A 26 -3.57 -8.60 12.93
C GLN A 26 -4.75 -7.88 12.29
N GLN A 27 -5.98 -8.20 12.71
CA GLN A 27 -7.20 -7.54 12.22
C GLN A 27 -7.18 -6.04 12.56
N ARG A 28 -6.88 -5.68 13.80
CA ARG A 28 -6.81 -4.27 14.22
C ARG A 28 -5.68 -3.49 13.54
N LEU A 29 -4.54 -4.13 13.29
CA LEU A 29 -3.46 -3.53 12.50
C LEU A 29 -3.90 -3.30 11.05
N TYR A 30 -4.60 -4.26 10.44
CA TYR A 30 -5.16 -4.13 9.10
C TYR A 30 -6.20 -3.02 9.01
N GLU A 31 -7.15 -2.95 9.96
CA GLU A 31 -8.15 -1.89 10.04
C GLU A 31 -7.50 -0.51 10.18
N SER A 32 -6.55 -0.35 11.11
CA SER A 32 -5.82 0.91 11.28
C SER A 32 -5.02 1.31 10.05
N ALA A 33 -4.44 0.35 9.33
CA ALA A 33 -3.74 0.62 8.08
C ALA A 33 -4.73 0.99 6.96
N SER A 34 -5.88 0.32 6.88
CA SER A 34 -6.95 0.60 5.93
C SER A 34 -7.53 2.00 6.15
N GLU A 35 -7.82 2.38 7.40
CA GLU A 35 -8.29 3.72 7.76
C GLU A 35 -7.27 4.81 7.40
N ALA A 36 -5.97 4.54 7.61
CA ALA A 36 -4.92 5.47 7.18
C ALA A 36 -4.86 5.61 5.65
N VAL A 37 -5.00 4.51 4.91
CA VAL A 37 -5.06 4.53 3.43
C VAL A 37 -6.33 5.25 2.94
N GLU A 38 -7.48 5.01 3.56
CA GLU A 38 -8.74 5.68 3.23
C GLU A 38 -8.69 7.17 3.52
N ALA A 39 -8.12 7.60 4.65
CA ALA A 39 -7.91 9.01 4.96
C ALA A 39 -6.98 9.71 3.96
N TRP A 40 -5.93 9.02 3.51
CA TRP A 40 -5.07 9.52 2.43
C TRP A 40 -5.83 9.61 1.09
N ASN A 41 -6.73 8.68 0.80
CA ASN A 41 -7.58 8.72 -0.39
C ASN A 41 -8.66 9.81 -0.31
N GLU A 42 -9.24 10.09 0.86
CA GLU A 42 -10.22 11.17 1.06
C GLU A 42 -9.59 12.56 0.94
N GLU A 43 -8.32 12.73 1.35
CA GLU A 43 -7.59 13.99 1.18
C GLU A 43 -7.06 14.16 -0.26
N ALA A 44 -6.89 13.06 -1.00
CA ALA A 44 -6.52 13.02 -2.43
C ALA A 44 -7.73 13.07 -3.39
N ASN A 45 -8.81 13.77 -3.01
CA ASN A 45 -10.08 13.80 -3.74
C ASN A 45 -10.08 14.60 -5.08
N GLU A 46 -8.95 14.64 -5.77
CA GLU A 46 -8.91 14.80 -7.23
C GLU A 46 -7.93 13.77 -7.77
N LEU A 47 -8.34 12.50 -7.77
CA LEU A 47 -7.67 11.48 -8.56
C LEU A 47 -7.72 11.93 -10.03
N VAL A 48 -6.55 12.29 -10.56
CA VAL A 48 -6.37 12.61 -11.97
C VAL A 48 -6.13 11.32 -12.75
N SER A 49 -6.70 11.20 -13.95
CA SER A 49 -6.39 10.06 -14.81
C SER A 49 -4.95 10.17 -15.33
N ILE A 50 -4.32 9.03 -15.65
CA ILE A 50 -2.97 9.03 -16.24
C ILE A 50 -2.95 9.84 -17.56
N GLU A 51 -4.04 9.79 -18.32
CA GLU A 51 -4.20 10.53 -19.59
C GLU A 51 -4.29 12.05 -19.36
N ASP A 52 -5.04 12.48 -18.36
CA ASP A 52 -5.14 13.90 -17.98
C ASP A 52 -3.77 14.40 -17.48
N ALA A 53 -3.10 13.63 -16.63
CA ALA A 53 -1.77 13.97 -16.13
C ALA A 53 -0.73 14.04 -17.27
N ALA A 54 -0.78 13.13 -18.25
CA ALA A 54 0.09 13.19 -19.43
C ALA A 54 -0.18 14.47 -20.24
N THR A 55 -1.45 14.81 -20.46
CA THR A 55 -1.87 16.01 -21.19
C THR A 55 -1.40 17.29 -20.49
N GLU A 56 -1.54 17.38 -19.16
CA GLU A 56 -1.08 18.52 -18.37
C GLU A 56 0.44 18.73 -18.45
N LEU A 57 1.20 17.63 -18.50
CA LEU A 57 2.66 17.66 -18.62
C LEU A 57 3.15 17.80 -20.06
N GLY A 58 2.25 17.80 -21.05
CA GLY A 58 2.57 17.86 -22.47
C GLY A 58 3.25 16.58 -23.00
N TRP A 59 2.97 15.44 -22.37
CA TRP A 59 3.45 14.11 -22.75
C TRP A 59 2.35 13.34 -23.49
N SER A 60 2.75 12.37 -24.30
CA SER A 60 1.83 11.33 -24.76
C SER A 60 1.54 10.35 -23.62
N LEU A 61 0.39 9.67 -23.71
CA LEU A 61 0.03 8.61 -22.76
C LEU A 61 1.09 7.50 -22.71
N GLU A 62 1.67 7.16 -23.86
CA GLU A 62 2.70 6.11 -23.98
C GLU A 62 3.99 6.50 -23.24
N GLU A 63 4.47 7.74 -23.41
CA GLU A 63 5.64 8.26 -22.67
C GLU A 63 5.41 8.28 -21.16
N MET A 64 4.19 8.63 -20.73
CA MET A 64 3.82 8.60 -19.32
C MET A 64 3.84 7.17 -18.76
N LEU A 65 3.25 6.21 -19.48
CA LEU A 65 3.22 4.81 -19.04
C LEU A 65 4.63 4.19 -19.00
N GLU A 66 5.48 4.48 -19.98
CA GLU A 66 6.89 4.05 -19.98
C GLU A 66 7.65 4.61 -18.76
N GLN A 67 7.41 5.88 -18.41
CA GLN A 67 8.03 6.50 -17.25
C GLN A 67 7.54 5.88 -15.94
N LEU A 68 6.23 5.60 -15.81
CA LEU A 68 5.66 4.95 -14.62
C LEU A 68 6.17 3.51 -14.43
N LEU A 69 6.37 2.76 -15.51
CA LEU A 69 7.02 1.44 -15.48
C LEU A 69 8.48 1.55 -15.04
N ARG A 70 9.22 2.53 -15.58
CA ARG A 70 10.62 2.78 -15.22
C ARG A 70 10.81 3.15 -13.76
N ASP A 71 9.89 3.93 -13.21
CA ASP A 71 9.90 4.37 -11.81
C ASP A 71 9.36 3.30 -10.85
N GLY A 72 8.92 2.15 -11.37
CA GLY A 72 8.41 1.03 -10.58
C GLY A 72 7.02 1.28 -9.97
N LEU A 73 6.29 2.26 -10.50
CA LEU A 73 4.92 2.60 -10.07
C LEU A 73 3.87 1.71 -10.75
N LEU A 74 4.17 1.22 -11.95
CA LEU A 74 3.40 0.20 -12.66
C LEU A 74 4.24 -1.05 -12.89
N LEU A 75 3.57 -2.19 -13.03
CA LEU A 75 4.14 -3.47 -13.43
C LEU A 75 3.36 -4.02 -14.63
N GLU A 76 4.06 -4.65 -15.57
CA GLU A 76 3.44 -5.45 -16.62
C GLU A 76 3.37 -6.91 -16.16
N VAL A 77 2.15 -7.42 -15.97
CA VAL A 77 1.89 -8.79 -15.52
C VAL A 77 0.95 -9.43 -16.53
N ASP A 78 1.40 -10.50 -17.18
CA ASP A 78 0.63 -11.23 -18.21
C ASP A 78 0.07 -10.34 -19.35
N GLY A 79 0.78 -9.25 -19.67
CA GLY A 79 0.39 -8.28 -20.71
C GLY A 79 -0.61 -7.21 -20.24
N GLU A 80 -0.92 -7.15 -18.95
CA GLU A 80 -1.74 -6.11 -18.33
C GLU A 80 -0.90 -5.20 -17.43
N LEU A 81 -1.24 -3.91 -17.39
CA LEU A 81 -0.61 -2.94 -16.49
C LEU A 81 -1.34 -2.92 -15.16
N VAL A 82 -0.60 -3.17 -14.07
CA VAL A 82 -1.12 -3.16 -12.70
C VAL A 82 -0.28 -2.24 -11.82
N ALA A 83 -0.93 -1.59 -10.85
CA ALA A 83 -0.24 -0.71 -9.90
C ALA A 83 0.73 -1.50 -9.03
N SER A 84 1.96 -1.00 -8.89
CA SER A 84 2.96 -1.62 -8.05
C SER A 84 2.66 -1.39 -6.56
N PRO A 85 2.73 -2.42 -5.70
CA PRO A 85 2.58 -2.22 -4.26
C PRO A 85 3.83 -1.57 -3.62
N HIS A 86 4.97 -1.48 -4.33
CA HIS A 86 6.17 -0.79 -3.85
C HIS A 86 7.11 -0.43 -5.03
N PRO A 87 7.70 0.78 -5.09
CA PRO A 87 8.52 1.23 -6.23
C PRO A 87 9.76 0.36 -6.52
N ASP A 88 10.32 -0.29 -5.49
CA ASP A 88 11.46 -1.20 -5.66
C ASP A 88 11.07 -2.61 -6.17
N ILE A 89 9.78 -2.92 -6.31
CA ILE A 89 9.35 -4.20 -6.87
C ILE A 89 9.47 -4.11 -8.39
N GLN A 90 10.26 -5.01 -8.96
CA GLN A 90 10.32 -5.24 -10.40
C GLN A 90 9.66 -6.58 -10.68
N TYR A 91 8.81 -6.65 -11.71
CA TYR A 91 8.26 -7.92 -12.17
C TYR A 91 9.41 -8.78 -12.73
N MET A 92 9.72 -9.87 -12.04
CA MET A 92 10.60 -10.91 -12.55
C MET A 92 9.72 -12.07 -13.02
N PRO A 93 9.64 -12.36 -14.33
CA PRO A 93 8.93 -13.55 -14.78
C PRO A 93 9.60 -14.76 -14.14
N SER A 94 8.80 -15.56 -13.41
CA SER A 94 9.30 -16.79 -12.81
C SER A 94 9.77 -17.73 -13.92
N GLU A 95 11.06 -18.07 -13.92
CA GLU A 95 11.59 -19.07 -14.86
C GLU A 95 10.84 -20.40 -14.64
N PRO A 96 10.43 -21.10 -15.72
CA PRO A 96 9.84 -22.42 -15.58
C PRO A 96 10.89 -23.40 -15.02
N PHE A 97 10.53 -24.05 -13.90
CA PHE A 97 11.34 -25.09 -13.24
C PHE A 97 11.59 -26.32 -14.11
#